data_AF-A0A4D6S3W9-F1
#
_entry.id   AF-A0A4D6S3W9-F1
#
_cell.length_a   1.000
_cell.length_b   1.000
_cell.length_c   1.000
_cell.angle_alpha   90.00
_cell.angle_beta   90.00
_cell.angle_gamma   90.00
#
_symmetry.space_group_name_H-M   'P 1'
#
loop_
_entity.id
_entity.type
_entity.pdbx_description
1 polymer ?
#
loop_
_entity_poly.entity_id
_entity_poly.type
_entity_poly.pdbx_seq_one_letter_code
_entity_poly.pdbx_strand_id
1 'polypeptide(L)'
;MRTLDENETTIVFEKLFKFVGNNLKNIVENPSHEGFESDPGRYCFRLQENRVYYVSESLVKRATNISRDKLIALGTQIGKFTHHGNFHLTIQALNILAANAKHKVWLKPTSEMSFLYGNHVLKGGLGRMTENISPGDGVVVFSMSDLPLGFGIAAKGTTECRKLDPNGIVV
;
A
#
# COMPACT_ATOMS: atom_id res chain seq x y z
N MET A 1 18.36 9.54 -8.30
CA MET A 1 17.54 9.37 -7.08
C MET A 1 17.86 10.47 -6.09
N ARG A 2 16.86 11.02 -5.43
CA ARG A 2 17.00 11.99 -4.32
C ARG A 2 16.32 11.48 -3.05
N THR A 3 16.67 12.05 -1.91
CA THR A 3 15.86 11.96 -0.69
C THR A 3 14.51 12.64 -0.90
N LEU A 4 13.49 12.20 -0.16
CA LEU A 4 12.23 12.92 -0.09
C LEU A 4 12.42 14.16 0.78
N ASP A 5 11.72 15.23 0.43
CA ASP A 5 11.65 16.43 1.27
C ASP A 5 10.69 16.18 2.45
N GLU A 6 10.71 17.03 3.48
CA GLU A 6 9.84 16.86 4.65
C GLU A 6 8.36 16.86 4.27
N ASN A 7 7.95 17.80 3.40
CA ASN A 7 6.57 17.89 2.91
C ASN A 7 6.14 16.63 2.15
N GLU A 8 7.01 16.14 1.25
CA GLU A 8 6.75 14.93 0.45
C GLU A 8 6.66 13.69 1.34
N THR A 9 7.54 13.63 2.34
CA THR A 9 7.59 12.55 3.33
C THR A 9 6.28 12.49 4.12
N THR A 10 5.77 13.65 4.56
CA THR A 10 4.47 13.74 5.25
C THR A 10 3.34 13.24 4.36
N ILE A 11 3.25 13.68 3.10
CA ILE A 11 2.18 13.26 2.18
C ILE A 11 2.22 11.74 1.93
N VAL A 12 3.41 11.16 1.77
CA VAL A 12 3.57 9.71 1.58
C VAL A 12 3.15 8.95 2.83
N PHE A 13 3.64 9.37 4.00
CA PHE A 13 3.32 8.70 5.26
C PHE A 13 1.86 8.85 5.65
N GLU A 14 1.22 9.99 5.44
CA GLU A 14 -0.22 10.16 5.64
C GLU A 14 -1.02 9.17 4.79
N LYS A 15 -0.63 8.98 3.52
CA LYS A 15 -1.30 8.02 2.63
C LYS A 15 -1.10 6.57 3.09
N LEU A 16 0.11 6.19 3.51
CA LEU A 16 0.40 4.85 4.03
C LEU A 16 -0.29 4.60 5.37
N PHE A 17 -0.35 5.60 6.23
CA PHE A 17 -1.00 5.54 7.54
C PHE A 17 -2.48 5.21 7.43
N LYS A 18 -3.17 5.65 6.37
CA LYS A 18 -4.57 5.29 6.12
C LYS A 18 -4.82 3.78 6.01
N PHE A 19 -3.82 3.00 5.56
CA PHE A 19 -3.94 1.54 5.41
C PHE A 19 -3.32 0.77 6.57
N VAL A 20 -2.20 1.26 7.10
CA VAL A 20 -1.34 0.53 8.05
C VAL A 20 -1.56 0.99 9.50
N GLY A 21 -2.01 2.23 9.70
CA GLY A 21 -2.09 2.86 11.01
C GLY A 21 -0.74 2.86 11.72
N ASN A 22 -0.74 2.47 13.01
CA ASN A 22 0.44 2.49 13.87
C ASN A 22 1.54 1.49 13.46
N ASN A 23 1.20 0.49 12.63
CA ASN A 23 2.17 -0.51 12.14
C ASN A 23 3.14 0.07 11.10
N LEU A 24 3.03 1.36 10.76
CA LEU A 24 3.94 2.02 9.82
C LEU A 24 5.39 1.97 10.30
N LYS A 25 5.62 1.96 11.62
CA LYS A 25 6.95 1.78 12.22
C LYS A 25 7.62 0.50 11.75
N ASN A 26 6.86 -0.59 11.62
CA ASN A 26 7.38 -1.88 11.15
C ASN A 26 7.88 -1.80 9.70
N ILE A 27 7.33 -0.90 8.88
CA ILE A 27 7.79 -0.71 7.49
C ILE A 27 9.10 0.09 7.47
N VAL A 28 9.28 1.05 8.38
CA VAL A 28 10.49 1.89 8.41
C VAL A 28 11.65 1.19 9.12
N GLU A 29 11.36 0.49 10.22
CA GLU A 29 12.34 -0.15 11.09
C GLU A 29 12.63 -1.60 10.70
N ASN A 30 12.05 -2.10 9.60
CA ASN A 30 12.28 -3.47 9.14
C ASN A 30 13.78 -3.66 8.82
N PRO A 31 14.46 -4.66 9.41
CA PRO A 31 15.83 -4.96 9.03
C PRO A 31 15.90 -5.43 7.58
N SER A 32 16.77 -4.81 6.79
CA SER A 32 17.05 -5.27 5.43
C SER A 32 18.21 -6.26 5.45
N HIS A 33 17.96 -7.47 4.94
CA HIS A 33 18.98 -8.54 4.82
C HIS A 33 19.57 -8.67 3.40
N GLU A 34 19.30 -7.70 2.51
CA GLU A 34 19.67 -7.72 1.09
C GLU A 34 21.13 -7.28 0.81
N GLY A 35 21.93 -7.10 1.87
CA GLY A 35 23.32 -6.66 1.82
C GLY A 35 24.31 -7.79 2.13
N PHE A 36 25.57 -7.61 1.71
CA PHE A 36 26.71 -8.43 2.13
C PHE A 36 27.27 -8.02 3.50
N GLU A 37 26.68 -6.98 4.11
CA GLU A 37 27.08 -6.47 5.42
C GLU A 37 26.55 -7.41 6.52
N SER A 38 27.39 -7.70 7.53
CA SER A 38 27.01 -8.55 8.66
C SER A 38 25.91 -7.93 9.53
N ASP A 39 25.78 -6.60 9.53
CA ASP A 39 24.71 -5.90 10.24
C ASP A 39 23.50 -5.67 9.33
N PRO A 40 22.27 -5.89 9.83
CA PRO A 40 21.07 -5.62 9.07
C PRO A 40 20.95 -4.12 8.77
N GLY A 41 20.93 -3.78 7.48
CA GLY A 41 20.69 -2.42 7.02
C GLY A 41 19.25 -1.95 7.28
N ARG A 42 18.95 -0.71 6.91
CA ARG A 42 17.59 -0.15 6.98
C ARG A 42 17.00 0.02 5.59
N TYR A 43 15.67 -0.04 5.50
CA TYR A 43 14.97 0.42 4.31
C TYR A 43 14.80 1.94 4.32
N CYS A 44 14.88 2.55 3.14
CA CYS A 44 14.71 3.98 2.94
C CYS A 44 13.79 4.26 1.75
N PHE A 45 13.12 5.40 1.80
CA PHE A 45 12.33 5.91 0.68
C PHE A 45 13.19 6.82 -0.20
N ARG A 46 13.14 6.61 -1.51
CA ARG A 46 13.86 7.42 -2.49
C ARG A 46 12.94 7.86 -3.61
N LEU A 47 13.13 9.08 -4.08
CA LEU A 47 12.38 9.62 -5.21
C LEU A 47 13.21 9.59 -6.50
N GLN A 48 12.56 9.16 -7.58
CA GLN A 48 13.08 9.26 -8.93
C GLN A 48 11.92 9.49 -9.91
N GLU A 49 12.04 10.51 -10.79
CA GLU A 49 11.02 10.83 -11.81
C GLU A 49 9.58 10.84 -11.25
N ASN A 50 9.39 11.49 -10.09
CA ASN A 50 8.12 11.56 -9.36
C ASN A 50 7.59 10.22 -8.82
N ARG A 51 8.37 9.14 -8.88
CA ARG A 51 8.04 7.83 -8.31
C ARG A 51 8.82 7.62 -7.01
N VAL A 52 8.12 7.15 -5.99
CA VAL A 52 8.69 6.82 -4.68
C VAL A 52 8.96 5.33 -4.63
N TYR A 53 10.20 4.99 -4.32
CA TYR A 53 10.69 3.62 -4.19
C TYR A 53 11.06 3.32 -2.74
N TYR A 54 10.74 2.11 -2.30
CA TYR A 54 11.14 1.53 -1.02
C TYR A 54 12.26 0.53 -1.28
N VAL A 55 13.43 0.79 -0.69
CA VAL A 55 14.67 0.09 -1.03
C VAL A 55 15.64 0.06 0.15
N SER A 56 16.43 -1.01 0.25
CA SER A 56 17.49 -1.13 1.26
C SER A 56 18.62 -0.11 1.03
N GLU A 57 19.16 0.43 2.12
CA GLU A 57 20.23 1.44 2.05
C GLU A 57 21.46 0.94 1.29
N SER A 58 21.83 -0.33 1.47
CA SER A 58 22.95 -0.97 0.77
C SER A 58 22.72 -1.06 -0.75
N LEU A 59 21.47 -1.19 -1.22
CA LEU A 59 21.16 -1.08 -2.66
C LEU A 59 21.28 0.36 -3.16
N VAL A 60 20.84 1.34 -2.37
CA VAL A 60 20.97 2.76 -2.75
C VAL A 60 22.43 3.17 -2.89
N LYS A 61 23.31 2.75 -1.95
CA LYS A 61 24.76 3.01 -2.02
C LYS A 61 25.41 2.44 -3.28
N ARG A 62 24.90 1.33 -3.82
CA ARG A 62 25.38 0.74 -5.08
C ARG A 62 24.80 1.44 -6.30
N ALA A 63 23.55 1.87 -6.21
CA ALA A 63 22.84 2.56 -7.28
C ALA A 63 23.44 3.93 -7.62
N THR A 64 24.27 4.53 -6.75
CA THR A 64 25.00 5.78 -7.04
C THR A 64 25.97 5.66 -8.21
N ASN A 65 26.41 4.45 -8.56
CA ASN A 65 27.30 4.20 -9.70
C ASN A 65 26.58 4.26 -11.06
N ILE A 66 25.24 4.35 -11.07
CA ILE A 66 24.41 4.40 -12.27
C ILE A 66 23.88 5.82 -12.47
N SER A 67 23.99 6.36 -13.68
CA SER A 67 23.46 7.69 -14.00
C SER A 67 21.93 7.72 -13.88
N ARG A 68 21.36 8.88 -13.50
CA ARG A 68 19.92 9.05 -13.31
C ARG A 68 19.11 8.66 -14.55
N ASP A 69 19.58 9.05 -15.74
CA ASP A 69 18.87 8.79 -17.00
C ASP A 69 18.85 7.31 -17.40
N LYS A 70 19.76 6.50 -16.86
CA LYS A 70 19.85 5.06 -17.13
C LYS A 70 19.13 4.21 -16.08
N LEU A 71 18.78 4.79 -14.94
CA LEU A 71 18.16 4.06 -13.84
C LEU A 71 16.64 4.11 -14.01
N ILE A 72 15.98 2.98 -14.27
CA ILE A 72 14.52 2.94 -14.53
C ILE A 72 13.72 2.67 -13.25
N ALA A 73 14.19 1.73 -12.42
CA ALA A 73 13.55 1.34 -11.18
C ALA A 73 14.58 0.80 -10.18
N LEU A 74 14.28 0.92 -8.88
CA LEU A 74 15.11 0.37 -7.82
C LEU A 74 14.22 -0.10 -6.66
N GLY A 75 14.30 -1.38 -6.30
CA GLY A 75 13.47 -1.94 -5.22
C GLY A 75 11.97 -1.98 -5.58
N THR A 76 11.12 -1.70 -4.60
CA THR A 76 9.65 -1.75 -4.77
C THR A 76 9.08 -0.34 -4.95
N GLN A 77 8.34 -0.09 -6.02
CA GLN A 77 7.65 1.18 -6.20
C GLN A 77 6.43 1.24 -5.27
N ILE A 78 6.37 2.25 -4.40
CA ILE A 78 5.25 2.44 -3.49
C ILE A 78 4.15 3.25 -4.19
N GLY A 79 4.55 4.26 -4.95
CA GLY A 79 3.61 5.14 -5.62
C GLY A 79 4.30 6.22 -6.43
N LYS A 80 3.49 7.16 -6.93
CA LYS A 80 3.95 8.32 -7.68
C LYS A 80 3.23 9.59 -7.23
N PHE A 81 3.93 10.71 -7.31
CA PHE A 81 3.31 12.02 -7.19
C PHE A 81 2.59 12.38 -8.49
N THR A 82 1.37 12.87 -8.34
CA THR A 82 0.58 13.42 -9.43
C THR A 82 1.00 14.87 -9.71
N HIS A 83 0.63 15.41 -10.87
CA HIS A 83 0.89 16.83 -11.19
C HIS A 83 0.26 17.80 -10.18
N HIS A 84 -0.81 17.40 -9.50
CA HIS A 84 -1.48 18.19 -8.46
C HIS A 84 -0.83 18.05 -7.07
N GLY A 85 0.32 17.38 -6.96
CA GLY A 85 1.03 17.19 -5.68
C GLY A 85 0.49 16.05 -4.81
N ASN A 86 -0.62 15.40 -5.18
CA ASN A 86 -1.15 14.26 -4.44
C ASN A 86 -0.32 13.00 -4.67
N PHE A 87 -0.14 12.19 -3.62
CA PHE A 87 0.51 10.89 -3.72
C PHE A 87 -0.47 9.79 -4.12
N HIS A 88 -0.20 9.14 -5.25
CA HIS A 88 -0.96 8.03 -5.78
C HIS A 88 -0.22 6.72 -5.51
N LEU A 89 -0.81 5.88 -4.65
CA LEU A 89 -0.29 4.58 -4.29
C LEU A 89 -0.43 3.60 -5.47
N THR A 90 0.59 2.80 -5.74
CA THR A 90 0.58 1.79 -6.81
C THR A 90 0.45 0.38 -6.27
N ILE A 91 -0.14 -0.53 -7.06
CA ILE A 91 -0.40 -1.93 -6.67
C ILE A 91 0.87 -2.69 -6.22
N GLN A 92 2.05 -2.29 -6.69
CA GLN A 92 3.32 -2.89 -6.28
C GLN A 92 3.60 -2.76 -4.76
N ALA A 93 3.04 -1.76 -4.10
CA ALA A 93 3.12 -1.59 -2.65
C ALA A 93 2.30 -2.62 -1.86
N LEU A 94 1.45 -3.40 -2.53
CA LEU A 94 0.45 -4.27 -1.90
C LEU A 94 1.09 -5.29 -0.97
N ASN A 95 2.22 -5.88 -1.35
CA ASN A 95 2.86 -6.91 -0.52
C ASN A 95 3.33 -6.35 0.84
N ILE A 96 3.95 -5.16 0.81
CA ILE A 96 4.46 -4.47 2.00
C ILE A 96 3.30 -4.03 2.91
N LEU A 97 2.23 -3.52 2.29
CA LEU A 97 1.07 -3.00 3.00
C LEU A 97 0.16 -4.11 3.53
N ALA A 98 -0.06 -5.18 2.78
CA ALA A 98 -0.92 -6.30 3.16
C ALA A 98 -0.46 -7.00 4.45
N ALA A 99 0.86 -7.13 4.62
CA ALA A 99 1.46 -7.71 5.83
C ALA A 99 1.13 -6.89 7.10
N ASN A 100 1.07 -5.56 6.97
CA ASN A 100 0.92 -4.65 8.10
C ASN A 100 -0.46 -3.96 8.17
N ALA A 101 -1.37 -4.29 7.26
CA ALA A 101 -2.66 -3.62 7.12
C ALA A 101 -3.53 -3.73 8.37
N LYS A 102 -4.04 -2.59 8.84
CA LYS A 102 -4.92 -2.49 10.00
C LYS A 102 -6.32 -3.02 9.68
N HIS A 103 -6.86 -2.60 8.53
CA HIS A 103 -8.20 -2.95 8.10
C HIS A 103 -8.16 -3.82 6.84
N LYS A 104 -8.80 -4.98 6.92
CA LYS A 104 -8.80 -6.01 5.87
C LYS A 104 -10.23 -6.39 5.48
N VAL A 105 -10.42 -6.67 4.21
CA VAL A 105 -11.69 -7.09 3.63
C VAL A 105 -11.46 -8.33 2.79
N TRP A 106 -12.24 -9.38 3.00
CA TRP A 106 -12.17 -10.62 2.23
C TRP A 106 -13.34 -10.72 1.27
N LEU A 107 -13.04 -10.98 0.01
CA LEU A 107 -14.03 -11.16 -1.06
C LEU A 107 -14.40 -12.62 -1.21
N LYS A 108 -15.67 -12.87 -1.54
CA LYS A 108 -16.11 -14.18 -2.02
C LYS A 108 -15.57 -14.45 -3.42
N PRO A 109 -15.29 -15.72 -3.79
CA PRO A 109 -14.79 -16.09 -5.11
C PRO A 109 -15.64 -15.54 -6.27
N THR A 110 -16.96 -15.43 -6.09
CA THR A 110 -17.88 -14.89 -7.11
C THR A 110 -17.65 -13.43 -7.44
N SER A 111 -17.04 -12.66 -6.53
CA SER A 111 -16.80 -11.21 -6.68
C SER A 111 -15.33 -10.86 -6.86
N GLU A 112 -14.40 -11.81 -6.70
CA GLU A 112 -12.97 -11.59 -6.90
C GLU A 112 -12.66 -11.13 -8.32
N MET A 113 -13.20 -11.82 -9.33
CA MET A 113 -12.98 -11.45 -10.74
C MET A 113 -13.49 -10.05 -11.05
N SER A 114 -14.63 -9.66 -10.49
CA SER A 114 -15.18 -8.31 -10.66
C SER A 114 -14.26 -7.23 -10.10
N PHE A 115 -13.70 -7.47 -8.91
CA PHE A 115 -12.73 -6.56 -8.30
C PHE A 115 -11.43 -6.46 -9.09
N LEU A 116 -10.92 -7.57 -9.63
CA LEU A 116 -9.72 -7.59 -10.46
C LEU A 116 -9.90 -6.84 -11.79
N TYR A 117 -11.14 -6.73 -12.28
CA TYR A 117 -11.48 -5.87 -13.41
C TYR A 117 -11.67 -4.38 -13.04
N GLY A 118 -11.47 -4.01 -11.78
CA GLY A 118 -11.53 -2.62 -11.32
C GLY A 118 -12.91 -2.16 -10.88
N ASN A 119 -13.87 -3.08 -10.69
CA ASN A 119 -15.18 -2.73 -10.14
C ASN A 119 -15.14 -2.61 -8.61
N HIS A 120 -16.10 -1.85 -8.08
CA HIS A 120 -16.32 -1.74 -6.64
C HIS A 120 -16.78 -3.05 -6.00
N VAL A 121 -16.52 -3.20 -4.71
CA VAL A 121 -16.97 -4.34 -3.93
C VAL A 121 -18.39 -4.10 -3.43
N LEU A 122 -19.31 -4.93 -3.89
CA LEU A 122 -20.68 -4.94 -3.43
C LEU A 122 -20.83 -5.74 -2.14
N LYS A 123 -21.84 -5.41 -1.34
CA LYS A 123 -22.16 -6.13 -0.10
C LYS A 123 -22.39 -7.62 -0.33
N GLY A 124 -23.05 -8.02 -1.42
CA GLY A 124 -23.26 -9.43 -1.76
C GLY A 124 -21.95 -10.22 -1.93
N GLY A 125 -20.90 -9.54 -2.40
CA GLY A 125 -19.56 -10.07 -2.61
C GLY A 125 -18.63 -10.05 -1.40
N LEU A 126 -19.05 -9.39 -0.31
CA LEU A 126 -18.30 -9.31 0.93
C LEU A 126 -18.36 -10.66 1.68
N GLY A 127 -17.21 -11.27 1.94
CA GLY A 127 -17.07 -12.47 2.76
C GLY A 127 -16.87 -12.12 4.23
N ARG A 128 -15.73 -11.48 4.54
CA ARG A 128 -15.34 -11.07 5.90
C ARG A 128 -14.83 -9.64 5.88
N MET A 129 -14.97 -8.94 6.99
CA MET A 129 -14.50 -7.56 7.16
C MET A 129 -13.96 -7.38 8.57
N THR A 130 -12.86 -6.64 8.73
CA THR A 130 -12.35 -6.26 10.06
C THR A 130 -13.34 -5.35 10.78
N GLU A 131 -13.38 -5.44 12.11
CA GLU A 131 -14.21 -4.55 12.93
C GLU A 131 -13.62 -3.14 13.05
N ASN A 132 -14.42 -2.19 13.51
CA ASN A 132 -14.04 -0.79 13.73
C ASN A 132 -13.50 -0.08 12.49
N ILE A 133 -14.04 -0.38 11.30
CA ILE A 133 -13.80 0.38 10.08
C ILE A 133 -14.78 1.56 10.05
N SER A 134 -14.24 2.75 9.84
CA SER A 134 -15.01 3.98 9.62
C SER A 134 -15.07 4.33 8.13
N PRO A 135 -16.10 5.07 7.68
CA PRO A 135 -16.13 5.59 6.31
C PRO A 135 -14.89 6.42 6.01
N GLY A 136 -14.24 6.17 4.87
CA GLY A 136 -13.02 6.85 4.43
C GLY A 136 -11.71 6.19 4.87
N ASP A 137 -11.76 5.14 5.69
CA ASP A 137 -10.58 4.36 6.07
C ASP A 137 -10.03 3.57 4.87
N GLY A 138 -8.69 3.46 4.80
CA GLY A 138 -8.02 2.63 3.81
C GLY A 138 -8.11 1.16 4.19
N VAL A 139 -8.61 0.34 3.27
CA VAL A 139 -8.73 -1.11 3.46
C VAL A 139 -7.89 -1.86 2.42
N VAL A 140 -7.30 -2.97 2.85
CA VAL A 140 -6.65 -3.92 1.93
C VAL A 140 -7.62 -5.06 1.63
N VAL A 141 -7.80 -5.34 0.36
CA VAL A 141 -8.72 -6.36 -0.14
C VAL A 141 -7.97 -7.67 -0.33
N PHE A 142 -8.53 -8.74 0.20
CA PHE A 142 -8.01 -10.11 0.17
C PHE A 142 -9.03 -11.04 -0.48
N SER A 143 -8.53 -12.14 -1.06
CA SER A 143 -9.32 -13.33 -1.40
C SER A 143 -9.68 -14.11 -0.13
N MET A 144 -10.68 -14.99 -0.20
CA MET A 144 -10.95 -15.98 0.88
C MET A 144 -9.74 -16.86 1.22
N SER A 145 -8.75 -16.96 0.33
CA SER A 145 -7.50 -17.71 0.53
C SER A 145 -6.37 -16.89 1.17
N ASP A 146 -6.68 -15.73 1.77
CA ASP A 146 -5.70 -14.79 2.35
C ASP A 146 -4.70 -14.22 1.34
N LEU A 147 -5.04 -14.25 0.05
CA LEU A 147 -4.24 -13.69 -1.03
C LEU A 147 -4.58 -12.20 -1.20
N PRO A 148 -3.61 -11.26 -1.09
CA PRO A 148 -3.90 -9.84 -1.25
C PRO A 148 -4.21 -9.51 -2.71
N LEU A 149 -5.35 -8.88 -2.96
CA LEU A 149 -5.86 -8.53 -4.29
C LEU A 149 -5.65 -7.06 -4.64
N GLY A 150 -5.77 -6.16 -3.66
CA GLY A 150 -5.60 -4.74 -3.92
C GLY A 150 -5.95 -3.82 -2.75
N PHE A 151 -6.16 -2.55 -3.08
CA PHE A 151 -6.51 -1.49 -2.15
C PHE A 151 -7.95 -1.04 -2.37
N GLY A 152 -8.56 -0.51 -1.32
CA GLY A 152 -9.85 0.13 -1.40
C GLY A 152 -10.05 1.14 -0.29
N ILE A 153 -11.17 1.88 -0.37
CA ILE A 153 -11.57 2.84 0.65
C ILE A 153 -12.94 2.40 1.14
N ALA A 154 -13.11 2.28 2.46
CA ALA A 154 -14.39 1.91 3.02
C ALA A 154 -15.45 2.99 2.75
N ALA A 155 -16.50 2.64 2.02
CA ALA A 155 -17.61 3.56 1.74
C ALA A 155 -18.53 3.73 2.96
N LYS A 156 -18.61 2.71 3.82
CA LYS A 156 -19.50 2.63 4.99
C LYS A 156 -18.79 2.01 6.18
N GLY A 157 -19.25 2.33 7.39
CA GLY A 157 -18.70 1.74 8.61
C GLY A 157 -19.08 0.27 8.77
N THR A 158 -18.35 -0.50 9.58
CA THR A 158 -18.59 -1.96 9.73
C THR A 158 -20.04 -2.29 10.14
N THR A 159 -20.63 -1.50 11.03
CA THR A 159 -22.00 -1.70 11.52
C THR A 159 -23.05 -1.41 10.46
N GLU A 160 -22.85 -0.35 9.68
CA GLU A 160 -23.71 0.03 8.56
C GLU A 160 -23.61 -0.96 7.41
N CYS A 161 -22.40 -1.47 7.14
CA CYS A 161 -22.17 -2.52 6.14
C CYS A 161 -22.95 -3.80 6.41
N ARG A 162 -23.37 -4.08 7.66
CA ARG A 162 -24.22 -5.24 7.97
C ARG A 162 -25.68 -5.03 7.58
N LYS A 163 -26.15 -3.78 7.56
CA LYS A 163 -27.55 -3.40 7.26
C LYS A 163 -27.76 -2.99 5.80
N LEU A 164 -26.68 -2.94 5.01
CA LEU A 164 -26.69 -2.49 3.62
C LEU A 164 -27.38 -3.52 2.72
N ASP A 165 -28.04 -3.02 1.67
CA ASP A 165 -28.56 -3.84 0.59
C ASP A 165 -27.43 -4.64 -0.11
N PRO A 166 -27.67 -5.86 -0.61
CA PRO A 166 -26.66 -6.65 -1.33
C PRO A 166 -25.98 -5.93 -2.50
N ASN A 167 -26.67 -4.97 -3.14
CA ASN A 167 -26.13 -4.16 -4.24
C ASN A 167 -25.44 -2.87 -3.77
N GLY A 168 -25.41 -2.61 -2.46
CA GLY A 168 -24.73 -1.45 -1.90
C GLY A 168 -23.21 -1.61 -1.96
N ILE A 169 -22.52 -0.50 -2.27
CA ILE A 169 -21.06 -0.44 -2.34
C ILE A 169 -20.48 -0.41 -0.92
N VAL A 170 -19.49 -1.28 -0.67
CA VAL A 170 -18.78 -1.38 0.61
C VAL A 170 -17.35 -0.86 0.49
N VAL A 171 -16.66 -1.14 -0.62
CA VAL A 171 -15.26 -0.76 -0.89
C VAL A 171 -15.08 -0.33 -2.34
#